data_AF-A0A7S0TAT5-F1
#
_entry.id   AF-A0A7S0TAT5-F1
#
_cell.length_a   1.000
_cell.length_b   1.000
_cell.length_c   1.000
_cell.angle_alpha   90.00
_cell.angle_beta   90.00
_cell.angle_gamma   90.00
#
_symmetry.space_group_name_H-M   'P 1'
#
loop_
_entity.id
_entity.type
_entity.pdbx_description
1 polymer ?
#
loop_
_entity_poly.entity_id
_entity_poly.type
_entity_poly.pdbx_seq_one_letter_code
_entity_poly.pdbx_strand_id
1 'polypeptide(L)'
;KNGIRVLRYEGTDSTSIWDWLDNADTAVVTVSGHRLVRGAYNYMDRVASCLDSAVSSNGWTLDYIVGYSLGGAAATMYSLLYSPNVPLRTYGAFATRHNSQSACQLDGIRYLHEDDPIGSDIDGFFQDYDHDLSTAIRLYIDRVENCTDAIWGICYWWETTETKHMADASSCSYRSPWPGWVDGIYNSFTVHEEVYVDAEYWV
;
A
#
# COMPACT_ATOMS: atom_id res chain seq x y z
N LYS A 1 15.51 26.84 -0.75
CA LYS A 1 14.43 26.82 0.26
C LYS A 1 14.49 25.46 0.94
N ASN A 2 14.65 25.43 2.26
CA ASN A 2 14.74 24.23 3.08
C ASN A 2 13.32 23.71 3.35
N GLY A 3 12.79 22.89 2.44
CA GLY A 3 11.51 22.22 2.60
C GLY A 3 11.69 20.72 2.38
N ILE A 4 10.78 19.94 2.96
CA ILE A 4 10.71 18.50 2.77
C ILE A 4 10.41 18.22 1.29
N ARG A 5 11.19 17.34 0.68
CA ARG A 5 11.08 16.94 -0.72
C ARG A 5 10.72 15.48 -0.80
N VAL A 6 9.55 15.24 -1.37
CA VAL A 6 8.95 13.91 -1.43
C VAL A 6 8.77 13.55 -2.90
N LEU A 7 9.17 12.34 -3.25
CA LEU A 7 8.82 11.75 -4.53
C LEU A 7 7.57 10.89 -4.34
N ARG A 8 6.47 11.25 -5.00
CA ARG A 8 5.20 10.53 -4.91
C ARG A 8 4.91 9.76 -6.19
N TYR A 9 4.60 8.48 -6.03
CA TYR A 9 3.98 7.66 -7.07
C TYR A 9 2.47 7.62 -6.85
N GLU A 10 1.72 8.01 -7.87
CA GLU A 10 0.26 7.99 -7.82
C GLU A 10 -0.27 6.56 -7.92
N GLY A 11 -1.39 6.32 -7.23
CA GLY A 11 -2.17 5.10 -7.43
C GLY A 11 -2.97 5.13 -8.73
N THR A 12 -3.87 4.17 -8.89
CA THR A 12 -4.87 4.23 -9.97
C THR A 12 -6.00 5.15 -9.55
N ASP A 13 -6.53 5.94 -10.49
CA ASP A 13 -7.84 6.53 -10.26
C ASP A 13 -8.92 5.43 -10.30
N SER A 14 -9.97 5.58 -9.50
CA SER A 14 -11.02 4.58 -9.31
C SER A 14 -11.95 4.42 -10.51
N THR A 15 -11.57 4.93 -11.69
CA THR A 15 -12.45 4.98 -12.86
C THR A 15 -12.65 3.61 -13.51
N SER A 16 -11.75 2.65 -13.28
CA SER A 16 -11.89 1.26 -13.75
C SER A 16 -11.00 0.30 -12.96
N ILE A 17 -11.60 -0.72 -12.32
CA ILE A 17 -10.87 -1.85 -11.72
C ILE A 17 -10.07 -2.64 -12.77
N TRP A 18 -10.47 -2.58 -14.04
CA TRP A 18 -9.77 -3.27 -15.13
C TRP A 18 -8.43 -2.61 -15.45
N ASP A 19 -8.37 -1.27 -15.39
CA ASP A 19 -7.12 -0.54 -15.56
C ASP A 19 -6.15 -0.86 -14.40
N TRP A 20 -6.70 -1.06 -13.20
CA TRP A 20 -5.92 -1.56 -12.07
C TRP A 20 -5.39 -2.97 -12.32
N LEU A 21 -6.24 -3.90 -12.75
CA LEU A 21 -5.86 -5.29 -13.04
C LEU A 21 -4.80 -5.38 -14.15
N ASP A 22 -4.93 -4.58 -15.20
CA ASP A 22 -3.96 -4.52 -16.30
C ASP A 22 -2.59 -4.01 -15.81
N ASN A 23 -2.58 -3.05 -14.89
CA ASN A 23 -1.35 -2.56 -14.26
C ASN A 23 -0.86 -3.46 -13.10
N ALA A 24 -1.68 -4.39 -12.62
CA ALA A 24 -1.36 -5.36 -11.58
C ALA A 24 -0.94 -6.73 -12.16
N ASP A 25 -0.68 -6.81 -13.47
CA ASP A 25 -0.19 -7.99 -14.17
C ASP A 25 0.90 -8.74 -13.39
N THR A 26 0.48 -9.88 -12.79
CA THR A 26 1.24 -10.71 -11.87
C THR A 26 2.24 -11.62 -12.57
N ALA A 27 2.50 -11.43 -13.87
CA ALA A 27 3.64 -12.10 -14.47
C ALA A 27 4.95 -11.65 -13.80
N VAL A 28 5.96 -12.52 -13.82
CA VAL A 28 7.27 -12.22 -13.27
C VAL A 28 8.17 -11.59 -14.35
N VAL A 29 8.79 -10.47 -14.03
CA VAL A 29 9.91 -9.90 -14.80
C VAL A 29 11.19 -9.96 -13.98
N THR A 30 12.33 -10.20 -14.64
CA THR A 30 13.65 -10.21 -13.97
C THR A 30 14.45 -8.98 -14.38
N VAL A 31 14.77 -8.11 -13.42
CA VAL A 31 15.52 -6.87 -13.63
C VAL A 31 16.63 -6.78 -12.60
N SER A 32 17.89 -6.61 -13.02
CA SER A 32 19.03 -6.51 -12.10
C SER A 32 19.12 -7.66 -11.07
N GLY A 33 18.73 -8.89 -11.45
CA GLY A 33 18.71 -10.06 -10.55
C GLY A 33 17.47 -10.17 -9.64
N HIS A 34 16.57 -9.19 -9.70
CA HIS A 34 15.33 -9.15 -8.94
C HIS A 34 14.16 -9.70 -9.75
N ARG A 35 13.37 -10.60 -9.16
CA ARG A 35 12.11 -11.13 -9.73
C ARG A 35 10.94 -10.29 -9.21
N LEU A 36 10.27 -9.57 -10.10
CA LEU A 36 9.30 -8.51 -9.79
C LEU A 36 7.95 -8.75 -10.46
N VAL A 37 6.88 -8.18 -9.91
CA VAL A 37 5.56 -8.07 -10.58
C VAL A 37 5.71 -7.23 -11.85
N ARG A 38 5.36 -7.78 -13.02
CA ARG A 38 5.56 -7.12 -14.32
C ARG A 38 4.74 -5.84 -14.47
N GLY A 39 3.48 -5.84 -14.05
CA GLY A 39 2.60 -4.69 -14.18
C GLY A 39 3.13 -3.45 -13.45
N ALA A 40 3.44 -3.59 -12.15
CA ALA A 40 4.01 -2.51 -11.36
C ALA A 40 5.39 -2.06 -11.87
N TYR A 41 6.22 -2.98 -12.39
CA TYR A 41 7.50 -2.62 -13.00
C TYR A 41 7.29 -1.77 -14.26
N ASN A 42 6.38 -2.17 -15.15
CA ASN A 42 6.08 -1.44 -16.37
C ASN A 42 5.50 -0.03 -16.09
N TYR A 43 4.70 0.11 -15.03
CA TYR A 43 4.21 1.42 -14.60
C TYR A 43 5.37 2.29 -14.09
N MET A 44 6.18 1.77 -13.16
CA MET A 44 7.34 2.45 -12.60
C MET A 44 8.32 2.88 -13.70
N ASP A 45 8.74 1.97 -14.58
CA ASP A 45 9.73 2.20 -15.64
C ASP A 45 9.29 3.33 -16.60
N ARG A 46 7.99 3.38 -16.93
CA ARG A 46 7.40 4.42 -17.79
C ARG A 46 7.54 5.82 -17.20
N VAL A 47 7.40 5.96 -15.89
CA VAL A 47 7.41 7.27 -15.21
C VAL A 47 8.76 7.62 -14.61
N ALA A 48 9.61 6.64 -14.31
CA ALA A 48 10.89 6.82 -13.62
C ALA A 48 11.80 7.84 -14.31
N SER A 49 11.93 7.76 -15.64
CA SER A 49 12.78 8.68 -16.40
C SER A 49 12.33 10.16 -16.28
N CYS A 50 11.02 10.41 -16.21
CA CYS A 50 10.47 11.76 -16.02
C CYS A 50 10.76 12.26 -14.60
N LEU A 51 10.58 11.39 -13.60
CA LEU A 51 10.84 11.71 -12.19
C LEU A 51 12.32 11.98 -11.94
N ASP A 52 13.21 11.12 -12.45
CA ASP A 52 14.66 11.28 -12.35
C ASP A 52 15.14 12.57 -13.02
N SER A 53 14.57 12.89 -14.19
CA SER A 53 14.86 14.14 -14.89
C SER A 53 14.43 15.36 -14.06
N ALA A 54 13.27 15.30 -13.40
CA ALA A 54 12.80 16.38 -12.54
C ALA A 54 13.68 16.55 -11.28
N VAL A 55 14.02 15.46 -10.60
CA VAL A 55 14.86 15.48 -9.39
C VAL A 55 16.27 15.97 -9.71
N SER A 56 16.88 15.45 -10.77
CA SER A 56 18.25 15.81 -11.17
C SER A 56 18.36 17.24 -11.71
N SER A 57 17.45 17.68 -12.58
CA SER A 57 17.48 19.04 -13.15
C SER A 57 17.33 20.14 -12.10
N ASN A 58 16.67 19.85 -10.99
CA ASN A 58 16.51 20.77 -9.88
C ASN A 58 17.56 20.59 -8.77
N GLY A 59 18.47 19.62 -8.89
CA GLY A 59 19.47 19.31 -7.87
C GLY A 59 18.85 18.95 -6.52
N TRP A 60 17.72 18.23 -6.54
CA TRP A 60 16.99 17.89 -5.33
C TRP A 60 17.55 16.63 -4.68
N THR A 61 17.84 16.73 -3.39
CA THR A 61 17.94 15.56 -2.49
C THR A 61 16.54 15.27 -1.94
N LEU A 62 16.10 14.03 -2.05
CA LEU A 62 14.81 13.56 -1.55
C LEU A 62 14.93 13.19 -0.06
N ASP A 63 13.92 13.54 0.72
CA ASP A 63 13.82 13.15 2.13
C ASP A 63 13.20 11.76 2.27
N TYR A 64 12.18 11.47 1.46
CA TYR A 64 11.58 10.14 1.36
C TYR A 64 10.82 9.96 0.03
N ILE A 65 10.50 8.70 -0.27
CA ILE A 65 9.63 8.30 -1.38
C ILE A 65 8.31 7.80 -0.78
N VAL A 66 7.21 8.10 -1.44
CA VAL A 66 5.88 7.67 -1.01
C VAL A 66 5.06 7.12 -2.17
N GLY A 67 4.21 6.15 -1.89
CA GLY A 67 3.25 5.69 -2.87
C GLY A 67 2.08 4.95 -2.23
N TYR A 68 0.97 4.94 -2.94
CA TYR A 68 -0.28 4.34 -2.50
C TYR A 68 -0.79 3.30 -3.52
N SER A 69 -1.33 2.17 -3.05
CA SER A 69 -1.85 1.09 -3.90
C SER A 69 -0.82 0.70 -4.99
N LEU A 70 -1.17 0.76 -6.28
CA LEU A 70 -0.25 0.57 -7.41
C LEU A 70 0.98 1.50 -7.35
N GLY A 71 0.78 2.76 -6.95
CA GLY A 71 1.86 3.73 -6.77
C GLY A 71 2.82 3.31 -5.66
N GLY A 72 2.33 2.68 -4.60
CA GLY A 72 3.18 2.13 -3.53
C GLY A 72 4.02 0.95 -4.00
N ALA A 73 3.43 0.06 -4.81
CA ALA A 73 4.16 -1.02 -5.47
C ALA A 73 5.25 -0.47 -6.42
N ALA A 74 4.93 0.54 -7.23
CA ALA A 74 5.88 1.19 -8.11
C ALA A 74 6.99 1.94 -7.36
N ALA A 75 6.64 2.67 -6.29
CA ALA A 75 7.59 3.34 -5.40
C ALA A 75 8.57 2.34 -4.78
N THR A 76 8.07 1.17 -4.35
CA THR A 76 8.91 0.07 -3.83
C THR A 76 9.93 -0.39 -4.87
N MET A 77 9.49 -0.61 -6.12
CA MET A 77 10.41 -1.01 -7.20
C MET A 77 11.41 0.07 -7.55
N TYR A 78 10.99 1.34 -7.56
CA TYR A 78 11.88 2.45 -7.82
C TYR A 78 12.94 2.60 -6.72
N SER A 79 12.54 2.54 -5.46
CA SER A 79 13.46 2.54 -4.31
C SER A 79 14.46 1.39 -4.43
N LEU A 80 13.99 0.17 -4.72
CA LEU A 80 14.86 -0.99 -4.88
C LEU A 80 15.91 -0.82 -5.98
N LEU A 81 15.49 -0.36 -7.16
CA LEU A 81 16.33 -0.38 -8.36
C LEU A 81 17.22 0.85 -8.51
N TYR A 82 16.77 2.01 -8.02
CA TYR A 82 17.41 3.30 -8.30
C TYR A 82 17.77 4.11 -7.05
N SER A 83 16.99 3.98 -5.96
CA SER A 83 17.14 4.82 -4.76
C SER A 83 17.09 4.04 -3.44
N PRO A 84 17.93 3.01 -3.23
CA PRO A 84 17.77 2.08 -2.11
C PRO A 84 18.04 2.70 -0.73
N ASN A 85 18.67 3.87 -0.68
CA ASN A 85 19.04 4.57 0.56
C ASN A 85 18.06 5.71 0.92
N VAL A 86 16.99 5.90 0.15
CA VAL A 86 15.96 6.91 0.44
C VAL A 86 14.82 6.22 1.18
N PRO A 87 14.43 6.68 2.39
CA PRO A 87 13.34 6.06 3.14
C PRO A 87 12.05 5.97 2.33
N LEU A 88 11.36 4.84 2.42
CA LEU A 88 10.14 4.59 1.66
C LEU A 88 8.92 4.50 2.59
N ARG A 89 7.80 5.12 2.20
CA ARG A 89 6.50 4.95 2.85
C ARG A 89 5.50 4.42 1.84
N THR A 90 4.85 3.31 2.17
CA THR A 90 3.79 2.77 1.30
C THR A 90 2.50 2.59 2.06
N TYR A 91 1.40 2.77 1.34
CA TYR A 91 0.05 2.76 1.88
C TYR A 91 -0.80 1.82 1.02
N GLY A 92 -1.26 0.70 1.59
CA GLY A 92 -2.09 -0.29 0.88
C GLY A 92 -1.42 -0.89 -0.36
N ALA A 93 -0.09 -0.96 -0.38
CA ALA A 93 0.67 -1.48 -1.51
C ALA A 93 0.74 -3.00 -1.46
N PHE A 94 0.48 -3.67 -2.59
CA PHE A 94 0.66 -5.11 -2.72
C PHE A 94 2.14 -5.51 -2.76
N ALA A 95 2.41 -6.78 -2.46
CA ALA A 95 3.76 -7.36 -2.48
C ALA A 95 4.32 -7.45 -3.91
N THR A 96 5.59 -7.06 -4.09
CA THR A 96 6.20 -6.94 -5.42
C THR A 96 7.31 -7.94 -5.71
N ARG A 97 7.82 -8.66 -4.71
CA ARG A 97 8.99 -9.53 -4.81
C ARG A 97 8.60 -11.00 -4.98
N HIS A 98 8.79 -11.60 -6.15
CA HIS A 98 8.38 -13.00 -6.35
C HIS A 98 9.34 -14.00 -5.68
N ASN A 99 8.85 -14.78 -4.69
CA ASN A 99 9.50 -15.93 -4.06
C ASN A 99 11.01 -15.73 -3.81
N SER A 100 11.37 -14.66 -3.10
CA SER A 100 12.78 -14.32 -2.90
C SER A 100 13.19 -14.39 -1.44
N GLN A 101 14.22 -15.19 -1.17
CA GLN A 101 14.95 -15.17 0.11
C GLN A 101 15.62 -13.82 0.38
N SER A 102 15.69 -12.93 -0.62
CA SER A 102 16.24 -11.59 -0.55
C SER A 102 15.16 -10.50 -0.49
N ALA A 103 13.97 -10.78 0.05
CA ALA A 103 13.00 -9.73 0.40
C ALA A 103 13.55 -8.85 1.56
N CYS A 104 12.78 -7.86 2.04
CA CYS A 104 13.17 -6.99 3.16
C CYS A 104 14.40 -6.09 2.94
N GLN A 105 14.69 -5.68 1.70
CA GLN A 105 15.93 -4.95 1.40
C GLN A 105 15.83 -3.44 1.56
N LEU A 106 14.63 -2.89 1.76
CA LEU A 106 14.39 -1.46 1.81
C LEU A 106 14.15 -0.98 3.23
N ASP A 107 14.69 0.20 3.53
CA ASP A 107 14.36 0.94 4.74
C ASP A 107 13.08 1.76 4.54
N GLY A 108 12.19 1.73 5.53
CA GLY A 108 10.90 2.40 5.44
C GLY A 108 9.78 1.72 6.22
N ILE A 109 8.55 2.16 5.95
CA ILE A 109 7.33 1.68 6.62
C ILE A 109 6.27 1.38 5.57
N ARG A 110 5.60 0.23 5.69
CA ARG A 110 4.35 -0.03 4.98
C ARG A 110 3.17 0.00 5.93
N TYR A 111 2.13 0.72 5.53
CA TYR A 111 0.87 0.81 6.26
C TYR A 111 -0.18 -0.02 5.54
N LEU A 112 -0.89 -0.85 6.31
CA LEU A 112 -1.84 -1.83 5.79
C LEU A 112 -3.13 -1.67 6.56
N HIS A 113 -4.25 -1.44 5.88
CA HIS A 113 -5.54 -1.48 6.54
C HIS A 113 -6.03 -2.93 6.65
N GLU A 114 -6.70 -3.28 7.75
CA GLU A 114 -7.14 -4.65 8.00
C GLU A 114 -8.10 -5.17 6.91
N ASP A 115 -8.93 -4.27 6.39
CA ASP A 115 -9.91 -4.58 5.37
C ASP A 115 -9.44 -4.29 3.93
N ASP A 116 -8.17 -3.97 3.70
CA ASP A 116 -7.66 -3.69 2.36
C ASP A 116 -7.24 -4.97 1.61
N PRO A 117 -7.92 -5.37 0.51
CA PRO A 117 -7.48 -6.48 -0.35
C PRO A 117 -6.07 -6.35 -0.85
N ILE A 118 -5.67 -5.12 -1.15
CA ILE A 118 -4.56 -4.84 -2.04
C ILE A 118 -3.26 -4.92 -1.25
N GLY A 119 -3.23 -4.34 -0.04
CA GLY A 119 -2.19 -4.64 0.95
C GLY A 119 -2.17 -6.10 1.41
N SER A 120 -3.21 -6.87 1.05
CA SER A 120 -3.32 -8.31 1.30
C SER A 120 -2.93 -9.13 0.06
N ASP A 121 -3.21 -10.41 0.13
CA ASP A 121 -3.23 -11.28 -1.04
C ASP A 121 -4.66 -11.32 -1.60
N ILE A 122 -4.98 -10.39 -2.51
CA ILE A 122 -6.30 -10.33 -3.15
C ILE A 122 -6.58 -11.65 -3.89
N ASP A 123 -7.39 -12.51 -3.27
CA ASP A 123 -7.79 -13.82 -3.81
C ASP A 123 -6.63 -14.69 -4.36
N GLY A 124 -5.45 -14.64 -3.73
CA GLY A 124 -4.29 -15.43 -4.17
C GLY A 124 -3.41 -14.79 -5.25
N PHE A 125 -3.77 -13.60 -5.77
CA PHE A 125 -3.02 -12.96 -6.86
C PHE A 125 -1.56 -12.64 -6.49
N PHE A 126 -1.29 -12.36 -5.22
CA PHE A 126 0.04 -11.97 -4.74
C PHE A 126 0.63 -12.98 -3.75
N GLN A 127 0.05 -14.18 -3.62
CA GLN A 127 0.45 -15.20 -2.64
C GLN A 127 1.95 -15.58 -2.72
N ASP A 128 2.50 -15.54 -3.93
CA ASP A 128 3.89 -15.89 -4.26
C ASP A 128 4.86 -14.70 -4.17
N TYR A 129 4.39 -13.56 -3.66
CA TYR A 129 5.16 -12.31 -3.59
C TYR A 129 5.38 -11.83 -2.17
N ASP A 130 6.59 -11.42 -1.84
CA ASP A 130 6.96 -10.79 -0.57
C ASP A 130 7.08 -9.26 -0.70
N HIS A 131 7.04 -8.57 0.44
CA HIS A 131 7.33 -7.13 0.51
C HIS A 131 8.83 -6.87 0.70
N ASP A 132 9.33 -5.77 0.15
CA ASP A 132 10.71 -5.34 0.37
C ASP A 132 10.90 -4.45 1.62
N LEU A 133 9.80 -4.06 2.27
CA LEU A 133 9.77 -3.33 3.54
C LEU A 133 9.47 -4.30 4.70
N SER A 134 10.39 -4.41 5.65
CA SER A 134 10.21 -5.28 6.82
C SER A 134 9.30 -4.68 7.87
N THR A 135 9.37 -3.36 8.09
CA THR A 135 8.48 -2.68 9.04
C THR A 135 7.11 -2.51 8.44
N ALA A 136 6.11 -3.08 9.09
CA ALA A 136 4.72 -2.98 8.70
C ALA A 136 3.86 -2.54 9.88
N ILE A 137 2.94 -1.62 9.63
CA ILE A 137 1.97 -1.14 10.59
C ILE A 137 0.58 -1.52 10.09
N ARG A 138 -0.10 -2.39 10.85
CA ARG A 138 -1.50 -2.69 10.63
C ARG A 138 -2.36 -1.58 11.24
N LEU A 139 -3.27 -1.06 10.45
CA LEU A 139 -4.32 -0.12 10.81
C LEU A 139 -5.63 -0.90 10.88
N TYR A 140 -6.35 -0.79 11.99
CA TYR A 140 -7.61 -1.51 12.20
C TYR A 140 -8.62 -0.68 12.97
N ILE A 141 -9.90 -1.01 12.82
CA ILE A 141 -11.03 -0.29 13.41
C ILE A 141 -11.86 -1.25 14.25
N ASP A 142 -11.84 -1.05 15.57
CA ASP A 142 -12.75 -1.75 16.46
C ASP A 142 -14.11 -1.06 16.41
N ARG A 143 -15.12 -1.75 15.87
CA ARG A 143 -16.51 -1.28 15.83
C ARG A 143 -17.31 -1.91 16.95
N VAL A 144 -17.86 -1.07 17.82
CA VAL A 144 -18.79 -1.51 18.87
C VAL A 144 -20.18 -1.00 18.51
N GLU A 145 -21.07 -1.92 18.18
CA GLU A 145 -22.48 -1.63 17.95
C GLU A 145 -23.24 -1.74 19.27
N ASN A 146 -23.77 -0.61 19.74
CA ASN A 146 -24.59 -0.55 20.93
C ASN A 146 -26.05 -0.33 20.52
N CYS A 147 -26.93 -1.24 20.94
CA CYS A 147 -28.35 -1.04 20.79
C CYS A 147 -28.80 0.11 21.71
N THR A 148 -29.28 1.21 21.13
CA THR A 148 -29.72 2.38 21.90
C THR A 148 -31.22 2.43 22.10
N ASP A 149 -31.97 1.70 21.29
CA ASP A 149 -33.41 1.57 21.44
C ASP A 149 -33.90 0.18 21.00
N ALA A 150 -34.58 -0.49 21.93
CA ALA A 150 -35.10 -1.84 21.76
C ALA A 150 -36.56 -1.91 22.21
N ILE A 151 -37.41 -2.49 21.36
CA ILE A 151 -38.82 -2.72 21.67
C ILE A 151 -39.10 -4.23 21.57
N TRP A 152 -39.64 -4.82 22.62
CA TRP A 152 -39.88 -6.28 22.71
C TRP A 152 -38.62 -7.14 22.53
N GLY A 153 -37.45 -6.63 22.92
CA GLY A 153 -36.16 -7.34 22.77
C GLY A 153 -35.61 -7.34 21.34
N ILE A 154 -36.27 -6.65 20.40
CA ILE A 154 -35.76 -6.40 19.07
C ILE A 154 -35.12 -5.00 19.08
N CYS A 155 -33.86 -4.91 18.66
CA CYS A 155 -33.18 -3.63 18.52
C CYS A 155 -33.64 -2.92 17.23
N TYR A 156 -34.03 -1.65 17.34
CA TYR A 156 -34.45 -0.84 16.19
C TYR A 156 -33.42 0.23 15.83
N TRP A 157 -32.58 0.63 16.79
CA TRP A 157 -31.57 1.65 16.59
C TRP A 157 -30.23 1.22 17.17
N TRP A 158 -29.20 1.38 16.36
CA TRP A 158 -27.83 1.07 16.70
C TRP A 158 -27.01 2.35 16.65
N GLU A 159 -26.24 2.60 17.70
CA GLU A 159 -25.12 3.53 17.63
C GLU A 159 -23.84 2.74 17.45
N THR A 160 -23.06 3.13 16.44
CA THR A 160 -21.75 2.54 16.17
C THR A 160 -20.68 3.46 16.73
N THR A 161 -19.87 2.95 17.65
CA THR A 161 -18.65 3.61 18.09
C THR A 161 -17.47 2.95 17.39
N GLU A 162 -16.66 3.75 16.70
CA GLU A 162 -15.45 3.29 16.02
C GLU A 162 -14.21 3.77 16.77
N THR A 163 -13.29 2.85 17.06
CA THR A 163 -11.98 3.17 17.63
C THR A 163 -10.89 2.74 16.66
N LYS A 164 -10.03 3.68 16.26
CA LYS A 164 -8.91 3.41 15.35
C LYS A 164 -7.70 2.93 16.14
N HIS A 165 -7.03 1.90 15.64
CA HIS A 165 -5.87 1.28 16.28
C HIS A 165 -4.70 1.09 15.30
N MET A 166 -3.50 0.99 15.87
CA MET A 166 -2.26 0.67 15.17
C MET A 166 -1.59 -0.51 15.87
N ALA A 167 -1.12 -1.50 15.11
CA ALA A 167 -0.33 -2.61 15.62
C ALA A 167 0.91 -2.84 14.76
N ASP A 168 2.02 -3.17 15.42
CA ASP A 168 3.22 -3.66 14.74
C ASP A 168 2.91 -5.01 14.09
N ALA A 169 3.14 -5.10 12.79
CA ALA A 169 2.96 -6.28 11.98
C ALA A 169 4.23 -6.60 11.18
N SER A 170 5.39 -6.14 11.67
CA SER A 170 6.68 -6.19 10.95
C SER A 170 7.07 -7.61 10.54
N SER A 171 7.05 -7.84 9.24
CA SER A 171 7.51 -9.04 8.53
C SER A 171 7.35 -8.75 7.04
N CYS A 172 8.20 -9.31 6.19
CA CYS A 172 8.06 -9.12 4.74
C CYS A 172 6.97 -9.99 4.10
N SER A 173 6.55 -11.03 4.80
CA SER A 173 5.48 -11.92 4.36
C SER A 173 4.16 -11.64 5.10
N TYR A 174 4.14 -10.64 6.01
CA TYR A 174 2.88 -10.25 6.64
C TYR A 174 1.94 -9.64 5.60
N ARG A 175 0.71 -10.14 5.60
CA ARG A 175 -0.38 -9.68 4.75
C ARG A 175 -1.55 -9.39 5.68
N SER A 176 -2.34 -8.37 5.36
CA SER A 176 -3.58 -8.19 6.09
C SER A 176 -4.52 -9.39 5.82
N PRO A 177 -5.34 -9.82 6.79
CA PRO A 177 -6.37 -10.82 6.55
C PRO A 177 -7.33 -10.35 5.45
N TRP A 178 -7.73 -11.26 4.56
CA TRP A 178 -8.69 -10.93 3.51
C TRP A 178 -10.11 -10.87 4.08
N PRO A 179 -10.82 -9.71 4.07
CA PRO A 179 -12.21 -9.61 4.54
C PRO A 179 -13.22 -10.27 3.60
N GLY A 180 -12.79 -10.72 2.40
CA GLY A 180 -13.67 -11.26 1.37
C GLY A 180 -14.02 -10.24 0.29
N TRP A 181 -14.62 -10.71 -0.80
CA TRP A 181 -14.81 -9.90 -2.03
C TRP A 181 -15.70 -8.67 -1.85
N VAL A 182 -16.81 -8.79 -1.11
CA VAL A 182 -17.79 -7.69 -0.96
C VAL A 182 -17.20 -6.55 -0.13
N ASP A 183 -16.71 -6.88 1.06
CA ASP A 183 -16.15 -5.90 1.98
C ASP A 183 -14.79 -5.41 1.50
N GLY A 184 -13.97 -6.29 0.92
CA GLY A 184 -12.66 -5.93 0.38
C GLY A 184 -12.74 -4.94 -0.77
N ILE A 185 -13.60 -5.16 -1.78
CA ILE A 185 -13.74 -4.20 -2.89
C ILE A 185 -14.23 -2.85 -2.35
N TYR A 186 -15.27 -2.84 -1.51
CA TYR A 186 -15.77 -1.58 -0.95
C TYR A 186 -14.68 -0.85 -0.15
N ASN A 187 -14.01 -1.55 0.76
CA ASN A 187 -13.00 -0.98 1.62
C ASN A 187 -11.75 -0.53 0.85
N SER A 188 -11.41 -1.18 -0.28
CA SER A 188 -10.32 -0.81 -1.18
C SER A 188 -10.47 0.57 -1.83
N PHE A 189 -11.70 1.12 -1.84
CA PHE A 189 -11.99 2.43 -2.39
C PHE A 189 -12.41 3.45 -1.33
N THR A 190 -13.01 3.03 -0.21
CA THR A 190 -13.63 3.93 0.78
C THR A 190 -12.79 4.16 2.02
N VAL A 191 -12.14 3.12 2.56
CA VAL A 191 -11.29 3.23 3.75
C VAL A 191 -9.95 3.92 3.41
N HIS A 192 -9.58 3.88 2.14
CA HIS A 192 -8.33 4.40 1.61
C HIS A 192 -8.21 5.94 1.59
N GLU A 193 -9.27 6.72 1.74
CA GLU A 193 -9.11 8.20 1.79
C GLU A 193 -8.97 8.71 3.23
N GLU A 194 -9.77 8.18 4.17
CA GLU A 194 -9.81 8.68 5.55
C GLU A 194 -8.62 8.22 6.41
N VAL A 195 -8.13 6.99 6.20
CA VAL A 195 -7.05 6.43 7.05
C VAL A 195 -5.67 6.97 6.64
N TYR A 196 -5.45 7.31 5.37
CA TYR A 196 -4.15 7.75 4.87
C TYR A 196 -3.94 9.27 4.95
N VAL A 197 -5.02 10.06 4.87
CA VAL A 197 -4.97 11.47 5.27
C VAL A 197 -4.60 11.55 6.76
N ASP A 198 -5.21 10.72 7.61
CA ASP A 198 -4.89 10.66 9.03
C ASP A 198 -3.45 10.20 9.29
N ALA A 199 -2.92 9.19 8.57
CA ALA A 199 -1.54 8.71 8.76
C ALA A 199 -0.46 9.79 8.50
N GLU A 200 -0.74 10.81 7.70
CA GLU A 200 0.10 12.01 7.58
C GLU A 200 -0.01 12.95 8.79
N TYR A 201 -1.11 12.92 9.55
CA TYR A 201 -1.31 13.68 10.79
C TYR A 201 -0.85 12.96 12.07
N TRP A 202 -0.64 11.64 12.02
CA TRP A 202 -0.11 10.84 13.14
C TRP A 202 1.43 10.87 13.27
N VAL A 203 2.16 11.49 12.33
CA VAL A 203 3.64 11.57 12.30
C VAL A 203 4.14 13.01 12.38
#